data_AF-A0A952WAN8-F1
#
_entry.id   AF-A0A952WAN8-F1
#
_cell.length_a   1.000
_cell.length_b   1.000
_cell.length_c   1.000
_cell.angle_alpha   90.00
_cell.angle_beta   90.00
_cell.angle_gamma   90.00
#
_symmetry.space_group_name_H-M   'P 1'
#
loop_
_entity.id
_entity.type
_entity.pdbx_description
1 polymer ?
#
loop_
_entity_poly.entity_id
_entity_poly.type
_entity_poly.pdbx_seq_one_letter_code
_entity_poly.pdbx_strand_id
1 'polypeptide(L)'
;MPRPGPALFELIRGSTGSPTIPARSTGSPKPLVRVTPKPQPAATPEPPVPTSTDSKSDKAWAAWTGKRSWLKPGENLTVRTSTILIIAGAAVVILAITWAIAYSLGSRRGEDRVKRDLSPAVTPESIPLNPNLVQSPPQAPEVRPVPDRPSPQPREQPPITTADPRVPGMNYYLLAAGLDKDTADRMVAFLNQGGLPSAAAVDKAASGSNNRGSYIVFATKGLTSDEYKKGTLYPARAEVVNKAANLGKVWQREHKGQTDFSQGYWKKFAG
;
A
#
# COMPACT_ATOMS: atom_id res chain seq x y z
N MET A 1 19.76 54.48 -9.45
CA MET A 1 19.54 53.25 -8.66
C MET A 1 18.20 52.65 -9.08
N PRO A 2 18.18 51.50 -9.79
CA PRO A 2 16.94 50.90 -10.29
C PRO A 2 16.23 50.13 -9.16
N ARG A 3 14.89 50.28 -9.09
CA ARG A 3 14.04 49.57 -8.13
C ARG A 3 13.75 48.15 -8.64
N PRO A 4 13.81 47.10 -7.79
CA PRO A 4 13.44 45.74 -8.18
C PRO A 4 11.92 45.65 -8.38
N GLY A 5 11.50 45.12 -9.53
CA GLY A 5 10.08 44.85 -9.84
C GLY A 5 9.56 43.58 -9.15
N PRO A 6 8.22 43.44 -9.02
CA PRO A 6 7.59 42.32 -8.34
C PRO A 6 7.75 40.99 -9.09
N ALA A 7 7.84 39.90 -8.32
CA ALA A 7 8.10 38.55 -8.80
C ALA A 7 6.92 37.94 -9.58
N LEU A 8 7.25 37.31 -10.71
CA LEU A 8 6.37 36.77 -11.75
C LEU A 8 5.66 35.44 -11.39
N PHE A 9 5.49 35.12 -10.10
CA PHE A 9 5.06 33.76 -9.67
C PHE A 9 3.62 33.64 -9.13
N GLU A 10 2.78 34.68 -9.21
CA GLU A 10 1.40 34.63 -8.69
C GLU A 10 0.30 34.17 -9.66
N LEU A 11 0.61 33.73 -10.89
CA LEU A 11 -0.45 33.51 -11.90
C LEU A 11 -1.02 32.08 -12.03
N ILE A 12 -0.77 31.16 -11.08
CA ILE A 12 -1.29 29.77 -11.18
C ILE A 12 -1.86 29.26 -9.85
N ARG A 13 -2.87 29.94 -9.30
CA ARG A 13 -3.79 29.34 -8.31
C ARG A 13 -5.20 29.87 -8.52
N GLY A 14 -6.03 29.15 -9.27
CA GLY A 14 -7.42 29.55 -9.43
C GLY A 14 -8.22 28.67 -10.38
N SER A 15 -8.44 27.40 -10.03
CA SER A 15 -9.56 26.62 -10.58
C SER A 15 -9.92 25.47 -9.65
N THR A 16 -10.67 25.78 -8.60
CA THR A 16 -11.42 24.79 -7.81
C THR A 16 -12.91 25.09 -7.98
N GLY A 17 -13.42 24.79 -9.17
CA GLY A 17 -14.85 24.69 -9.39
C GLY A 17 -15.42 23.54 -8.56
N SER A 18 -16.29 23.87 -7.61
CA SER A 18 -17.05 22.87 -6.85
C SER A 18 -18.10 22.24 -7.77
N PRO A 19 -18.21 20.90 -7.85
CA PRO A 19 -19.32 20.27 -8.54
C PRO A 19 -20.61 20.50 -7.75
N THR A 20 -21.50 21.33 -8.31
CA THR A 20 -22.89 21.45 -7.86
C THR A 20 -23.58 20.09 -8.01
N ILE A 21 -23.86 19.44 -6.88
CA ILE A 21 -24.63 18.20 -6.83
C ILE A 21 -26.11 18.57 -7.07
N PRO A 22 -26.77 18.11 -8.14
CA PRO A 22 -28.18 18.38 -8.35
C PRO A 22 -29.04 17.70 -7.28
N ALA A 23 -30.08 18.40 -6.87
CA ALA A 23 -31.02 18.01 -5.83
C ALA A 23 -31.63 16.62 -6.09
N ARG A 24 -31.61 15.80 -5.04
CA ARG A 24 -32.18 14.45 -4.99
C ARG A 24 -33.69 14.52 -5.14
N SER A 25 -34.20 14.16 -6.31
CA SER A 25 -35.63 13.95 -6.58
C SER A 25 -36.20 12.91 -5.61
N THR A 26 -37.15 13.35 -4.80
CA THR A 26 -38.00 12.51 -3.96
C THR A 26 -39.15 11.96 -4.78
N GLY A 27 -39.29 10.63 -4.85
CA GLY A 27 -40.57 10.00 -5.13
C GLY A 27 -40.64 9.24 -6.45
N SER A 28 -40.28 7.96 -6.41
CA SER A 28 -40.88 6.95 -7.29
C SER A 28 -41.06 5.66 -6.50
N PRO A 29 -42.28 5.10 -6.40
CA PRO A 29 -42.53 3.85 -5.68
C PRO A 29 -41.84 2.69 -6.39
N LYS A 30 -41.06 1.91 -5.63
CA LYS A 30 -40.37 0.70 -6.08
C LYS A 30 -41.39 -0.30 -6.65
N PRO A 31 -41.23 -0.80 -7.89
CA PRO A 31 -42.02 -1.94 -8.35
C PRO A 31 -41.64 -3.19 -7.56
N LEU A 32 -42.66 -3.91 -7.07
CA LEU A 32 -42.51 -5.23 -6.45
C LEU A 32 -41.96 -6.20 -7.51
N VAL A 33 -40.65 -6.48 -7.45
CA VAL A 33 -40.02 -7.54 -8.25
C VAL A 33 -40.30 -8.87 -7.55
N ARG A 34 -41.24 -9.63 -8.09
CA ARG A 34 -41.50 -11.02 -7.72
C ARG A 34 -40.29 -11.86 -8.14
N VAL A 35 -39.48 -12.27 -7.16
CA VAL A 35 -38.32 -13.15 -7.41
C VAL A 35 -38.85 -14.56 -7.63
N THR A 36 -38.84 -15.01 -8.88
CA THR A 36 -39.05 -16.41 -9.23
C THR A 36 -37.82 -17.21 -8.76
N PRO A 37 -37.96 -18.26 -7.94
CA PRO A 37 -36.84 -19.06 -7.50
C PRO A 37 -36.17 -19.74 -8.70
N LYS A 38 -34.87 -19.49 -8.87
CA LYS A 38 -34.04 -20.11 -9.90
C LYS A 38 -33.92 -21.61 -9.60
N PRO A 39 -34.13 -22.51 -10.58
CA PRO A 39 -34.00 -23.95 -10.38
C PRO A 39 -32.60 -24.28 -9.85
N GLN A 40 -32.56 -25.02 -8.76
CA GLN A 40 -31.35 -25.54 -8.15
C GLN A 40 -30.65 -26.48 -9.16
N PRO A 41 -29.42 -26.21 -9.59
CA PRO A 41 -28.70 -27.08 -10.52
C PRO A 41 -28.52 -28.46 -9.87
N ALA A 42 -28.90 -29.50 -10.61
CA ALA A 42 -28.66 -30.88 -10.24
C ALA A 42 -27.16 -31.08 -9.92
N ALA A 43 -26.90 -31.82 -8.84
CA ALA A 43 -25.55 -32.12 -8.36
C ALA A 43 -24.67 -32.63 -9.50
N THR A 44 -23.60 -31.88 -9.80
CA THR A 44 -22.51 -32.34 -10.65
C THR A 44 -21.83 -33.52 -9.94
N PRO A 45 -21.70 -34.69 -10.59
CA PRO A 45 -21.02 -35.84 -10.00
C PRO A 45 -19.57 -35.47 -9.67
N GLU A 46 -19.16 -35.85 -8.47
CA GLU A 46 -17.84 -35.64 -7.90
C GLU A 46 -16.77 -36.25 -8.82
N PRO A 47 -15.77 -35.48 -9.30
CA PRO A 47 -14.72 -36.04 -10.13
C PRO A 47 -13.88 -37.04 -9.30
N PRO A 48 -13.46 -38.17 -9.89
CA PRO A 48 -12.68 -39.16 -9.18
C PRO A 48 -11.37 -38.55 -8.68
N VAL A 49 -11.10 -38.73 -7.39
CA VAL A 49 -9.84 -38.36 -6.75
C VAL A 49 -8.69 -39.02 -7.51
N PRO A 50 -7.73 -38.26 -8.07
CA PRO A 50 -6.57 -38.86 -8.71
C PRO A 50 -5.73 -39.54 -7.63
N THR A 51 -5.73 -40.88 -7.64
CA THR A 51 -4.73 -41.69 -6.94
C THR A 51 -3.35 -41.28 -7.47
N SER A 52 -2.59 -40.57 -6.63
CA SER A 52 -1.21 -40.20 -6.91
C SER A 52 -0.31 -41.44 -6.85
N THR A 53 -0.27 -42.22 -7.93
CA THR A 53 0.84 -43.13 -8.20
C THR A 53 1.98 -42.33 -8.81
N ASP A 54 2.75 -41.63 -7.98
CA ASP A 54 4.00 -41.02 -8.41
C ASP A 54 5.17 -41.61 -7.61
N SER A 55 5.57 -42.81 -7.99
CA SER A 55 6.77 -43.52 -7.50
C SER A 55 7.95 -43.33 -8.47
N LYS A 56 7.89 -42.31 -9.35
CA LYS A 56 8.94 -42.02 -10.35
C LYS A 56 9.88 -40.87 -9.97
N SER A 57 9.58 -40.06 -8.97
CA SER A 57 10.47 -38.98 -8.51
C SER A 57 11.71 -39.49 -7.77
N ASP A 58 11.63 -40.67 -7.13
CA ASP A 58 12.74 -41.19 -6.32
C ASP A 58 13.89 -41.73 -7.17
N LYS A 59 13.61 -42.21 -8.39
CA LYS A 59 14.66 -42.66 -9.32
C LYS A 59 15.43 -41.51 -9.98
N ALA A 60 14.83 -40.34 -10.11
CA ALA A 60 15.52 -39.17 -10.68
C ALA A 60 16.57 -38.60 -9.73
N TRP A 61 16.30 -38.61 -8.41
CA TRP A 61 17.31 -38.23 -7.41
C TRP A 61 18.43 -39.26 -7.29
N ALA A 62 18.12 -40.56 -7.37
CA ALA A 62 19.11 -41.63 -7.28
C ALA A 62 20.12 -41.64 -8.46
N ALA A 63 19.71 -41.20 -9.65
CA ALA A 63 20.60 -41.10 -10.81
C ALA A 63 21.56 -39.91 -10.75
N TRP A 64 21.21 -38.83 -10.03
CA TRP A 64 22.08 -37.67 -9.88
C TRP A 64 23.07 -37.82 -8.71
N THR A 65 22.70 -38.55 -7.65
CA THR A 65 23.61 -38.87 -6.54
C THR A 65 24.46 -40.13 -6.78
N GLY A 66 24.09 -40.93 -7.78
CA GLY A 66 24.76 -42.18 -8.15
C GLY A 66 26.01 -41.98 -9.00
N LYS A 67 27.10 -41.45 -8.41
CA LYS A 67 28.53 -41.72 -8.71
C LYS A 67 29.43 -40.59 -8.19
N ARG A 68 29.72 -40.60 -6.88
CA ARG A 68 31.00 -40.17 -6.25
C ARG A 68 30.93 -40.27 -4.72
N SER A 69 30.60 -41.44 -4.18
CA SER A 69 30.96 -41.74 -2.78
C SER A 69 32.45 -42.09 -2.73
N TRP A 70 33.32 -41.10 -2.95
CA TRP A 70 34.79 -41.29 -2.91
C TRP A 70 35.35 -41.17 -1.49
N LEU A 71 34.50 -40.91 -0.50
CA LEU A 71 34.91 -40.80 0.90
C LEU A 71 34.73 -42.18 1.55
N LYS A 72 35.84 -42.85 1.82
CA LYS A 72 35.84 -44.05 2.65
C LYS A 72 35.42 -43.65 4.07
N PRO A 73 34.49 -44.37 4.71
CA PRO A 73 34.17 -44.12 6.10
C PRO A 73 35.44 -44.29 6.95
N GLY A 74 35.87 -43.22 7.62
CA GLY A 74 37.07 -43.19 8.47
C GLY A 74 38.23 -42.30 8.00
N GLU A 75 38.17 -41.70 6.80
CA GLU A 75 39.18 -40.72 6.38
C GLU A 75 38.88 -39.32 6.95
N ASN A 76 39.80 -38.78 7.73
CA ASN A 76 39.74 -37.41 8.23
C ASN A 76 40.02 -36.44 7.07
N LEU A 77 38.96 -35.86 6.50
CA LEU A 77 39.06 -34.87 5.44
C LEU A 77 39.62 -33.55 6.00
N THR A 78 40.93 -33.36 5.88
CA THR A 78 41.57 -32.08 6.19
C THR A 78 41.34 -31.11 5.02
N VAL A 79 40.23 -30.39 5.07
CA VAL A 79 39.97 -29.28 4.15
C VAL A 79 40.84 -28.11 4.58
N ARG A 80 41.69 -27.60 3.68
CA ARG A 80 42.46 -26.37 3.93
C ARG A 80 41.48 -25.21 4.13
N THR A 81 41.66 -24.44 5.19
CA THR A 81 40.81 -23.26 5.51
C THR A 81 40.69 -22.29 4.34
N SER A 82 41.73 -22.15 3.52
CA SER A 82 41.71 -21.33 2.31
C SER A 82 40.68 -21.79 1.29
N THR A 83 40.46 -23.09 1.13
CA THR A 83 39.45 -23.66 0.22
C THR A 83 38.04 -23.28 0.68
N ILE A 84 37.78 -23.31 1.99
CA ILE A 84 36.49 -22.91 2.57
C ILE A 84 36.22 -21.43 2.29
N LEU A 85 37.22 -20.57 2.49
CA LEU A 85 37.09 -19.13 2.24
C LEU A 85 36.83 -18.82 0.75
N ILE A 86 37.49 -19.53 -0.17
CA ILE A 86 37.26 -19.35 -1.62
C ILE A 86 35.83 -19.77 -1.99
N ILE A 87 35.33 -20.90 -1.46
CA ILE A 87 33.96 -21.37 -1.72
C ILE A 87 32.94 -20.39 -1.15
N ALA A 88 33.15 -19.91 0.09
CA ALA A 88 32.28 -18.92 0.71
C ALA A 88 32.25 -17.61 -0.09
N GLY A 89 33.42 -17.12 -0.53
CA GLY A 89 33.53 -15.93 -1.38
C GLY A 89 32.78 -16.10 -2.71
N ALA A 90 32.97 -17.24 -3.38
CA ALA A 90 32.27 -17.55 -4.62
C ALA A 90 30.74 -17.60 -4.43
N ALA A 91 30.26 -18.18 -3.32
CA ALA A 91 28.83 -18.23 -3.01
C ALA A 91 28.22 -16.83 -2.82
N VAL A 92 28.93 -15.91 -2.15
CA VAL A 92 28.48 -14.51 -1.99
C VAL A 92 28.43 -13.78 -3.32
N VAL A 93 29.42 -14.00 -4.20
CA VAL A 93 29.44 -13.39 -5.54
C VAL A 93 28.26 -13.90 -6.38
N ILE A 94 27.97 -15.20 -6.36
CA ILE A 94 26.82 -15.77 -7.07
C ILE A 94 25.52 -15.15 -6.55
N LEU A 95 25.35 -15.04 -5.23
CA LEU A 95 24.17 -14.44 -4.62
C LEU A 95 23.98 -12.98 -5.06
N ALA A 96 25.06 -12.19 -5.08
CA ALA A 96 25.04 -10.80 -5.52
C ALA A 96 24.66 -10.68 -7.01
N ILE A 97 25.20 -11.55 -7.87
CA ILE A 97 24.85 -11.59 -9.31
C ILE A 97 23.37 -11.95 -9.49
N THR A 98 22.87 -12.97 -8.79
CA THR A 98 21.45 -13.36 -8.85
C THR A 98 20.54 -12.22 -8.40
N TRP A 99 20.89 -11.52 -7.31
CA TRP A 99 20.14 -10.37 -6.83
C TRP A 99 20.14 -9.21 -7.84
N ALA A 100 21.30 -8.90 -8.44
CA ALA A 100 21.42 -7.87 -9.47
C ALA A 100 20.60 -8.19 -10.73
N ILE A 101 20.61 -9.45 -11.19
CA ILE A 101 19.77 -9.91 -12.31
C ILE A 101 18.29 -9.73 -11.95
N ALA A 102 17.85 -10.20 -10.78
CA ALA A 102 16.46 -10.07 -10.34
C ALA A 102 16.02 -8.59 -10.25
N TYR A 103 16.87 -7.72 -9.70
CA TYR A 103 16.61 -6.29 -9.64
C TYR A 103 16.50 -5.66 -11.04
N SER A 104 17.39 -6.01 -11.96
CA SER A 104 17.40 -5.50 -13.33
C SER A 104 16.17 -5.93 -14.15
N LEU A 105 15.66 -7.16 -13.95
CA LEU A 105 14.43 -7.62 -14.59
C LEU A 105 13.18 -6.93 -14.00
N GLY A 106 13.21 -6.61 -12.71
CA GLY A 106 12.12 -5.89 -12.03
C GLY A 106 11.99 -4.45 -12.51
N SER A 107 13.10 -3.71 -12.60
CA SER A 107 13.10 -2.29 -12.96
C SER A 107 12.61 -2.05 -14.39
N ARG A 108 13.03 -2.88 -15.36
CA ARG A 108 12.60 -2.75 -16.77
C ARG A 108 11.10 -2.94 -16.97
N ARG A 109 10.47 -3.88 -16.24
CA ARG A 109 9.01 -4.10 -16.31
C ARG A 109 8.19 -2.94 -15.75
N GLY A 110 8.77 -2.13 -14.84
CA GLY A 110 8.12 -0.95 -14.29
C GLY A 110 8.00 0.17 -15.32
N GLU A 111 9.10 0.47 -16.03
CA GLU A 111 9.12 1.53 -17.05
C GLU A 111 8.19 1.25 -18.22
N ASP A 112 8.09 0.00 -18.67
CA ASP A 112 7.20 -0.36 -19.79
C ASP A 112 5.72 -0.22 -19.43
N ARG A 113 5.35 -0.42 -18.15
CA ARG A 113 3.98 -0.19 -17.68
C ARG A 113 3.69 1.30 -17.55
N VAL A 114 4.62 2.06 -17.00
CA VAL A 114 4.50 3.53 -16.92
C VAL A 114 4.40 4.15 -18.31
N LYS A 115 5.20 3.70 -19.29
CA LYS A 115 5.10 4.16 -20.68
C LYS A 115 3.81 3.73 -21.36
N ARG A 116 3.26 2.53 -21.05
CA ARG A 116 1.95 2.10 -21.58
C ARG A 116 0.80 2.91 -21.00
N ASP A 117 0.83 3.18 -19.70
CA ASP A 117 -0.21 3.94 -19.01
C ASP A 117 -0.10 5.46 -19.29
N LEU A 118 1.10 5.95 -19.59
CA LEU A 118 1.36 7.33 -20.04
C LEU A 118 1.39 7.48 -21.56
N SER A 119 1.13 6.41 -22.32
CA SER A 119 0.92 6.56 -23.76
C SER A 119 -0.31 7.45 -23.94
N PRO A 120 -0.19 8.58 -24.65
CA PRO A 120 -1.26 9.56 -24.77
C PRO A 120 -2.41 8.97 -25.58
N ALA A 121 -3.38 8.35 -24.90
CA ALA A 121 -4.72 8.28 -25.43
C ALA A 121 -5.22 9.73 -25.51
N VAL A 122 -5.66 10.15 -26.71
CA VAL A 122 -6.02 11.52 -27.10
C VAL A 122 -4.86 12.28 -27.75
N THR A 123 -4.60 11.97 -29.01
CA THR A 123 -4.27 13.00 -29.99
C THR A 123 -5.43 14.01 -30.04
N PRO A 124 -5.20 15.31 -29.79
CA PRO A 124 -6.23 16.33 -29.90
C PRO A 124 -6.45 16.69 -31.37
N GLU A 125 -6.89 15.74 -32.20
CA GLU A 125 -7.41 16.06 -33.53
C GLU A 125 -8.93 16.01 -33.49
N SER A 126 -9.52 17.20 -33.69
CA SER A 126 -10.95 17.47 -33.83
C SER A 126 -11.81 17.31 -32.57
N ILE A 127 -11.59 18.15 -31.57
CA ILE A 127 -12.77 18.65 -30.82
C ILE A 127 -13.46 19.62 -31.78
N PRO A 128 -14.66 19.32 -32.32
CA PRO A 128 -15.39 20.28 -33.14
C PRO A 128 -15.65 21.52 -32.28
N LEU A 129 -14.97 22.61 -32.62
CA LEU A 129 -15.24 23.93 -32.08
C LEU A 129 -16.69 24.25 -32.41
N ASN A 130 -17.57 24.19 -31.40
CA ASN A 130 -18.93 24.64 -31.53
C ASN A 130 -18.89 26.18 -31.62
N PRO A 131 -19.20 26.81 -32.77
CA PRO A 131 -19.05 28.24 -32.96
C PRO A 131 -19.98 29.09 -32.07
N ASN A 132 -20.94 28.46 -31.38
CA ASN A 132 -21.85 29.13 -30.43
C ASN A 132 -21.30 29.29 -29.00
N LEU A 133 -20.05 28.91 -28.72
CA LEU A 133 -19.42 29.11 -27.40
C LEU A 133 -18.63 30.42 -27.26
N VAL A 134 -18.64 31.28 -28.29
CA VAL A 134 -18.24 32.70 -28.12
C VAL A 134 -19.39 33.47 -27.46
N GLN A 135 -19.78 33.04 -26.27
CA GLN A 135 -20.53 33.91 -25.36
C GLN A 135 -19.51 34.83 -24.71
N SER A 136 -19.77 36.13 -24.81
CA SER A 136 -19.03 37.18 -24.13
C SER A 136 -18.72 36.78 -22.69
N PRO A 137 -17.50 37.09 -22.18
CA PRO A 137 -17.11 36.69 -20.84
C PRO A 137 -18.22 37.10 -19.86
N PRO A 138 -18.79 36.14 -19.10
CA PRO A 138 -19.76 36.48 -18.08
C PRO A 138 -19.09 37.50 -17.16
N GLN A 139 -19.75 38.65 -16.98
CA GLN A 139 -19.32 39.69 -16.06
C GLN A 139 -18.86 39.01 -14.78
N ALA A 140 -17.60 39.29 -14.39
CA ALA A 140 -17.00 38.75 -13.19
C ALA A 140 -18.00 38.89 -12.04
N PRO A 141 -18.42 37.79 -11.39
CA PRO A 141 -19.31 37.85 -10.25
C PRO A 141 -18.72 38.82 -9.25
N GLU A 142 -19.46 39.87 -8.96
CA GLU A 142 -19.17 40.83 -7.91
C GLU A 142 -18.76 40.05 -6.66
N VAL A 143 -17.53 40.30 -6.21
CA VAL A 143 -16.87 39.62 -5.10
C VAL A 143 -17.71 39.87 -3.86
N ARG A 144 -18.71 39.02 -3.61
CA ARG A 144 -19.39 39.00 -2.33
C ARG A 144 -18.36 38.60 -1.29
N PRO A 145 -18.18 39.35 -0.20
CA PRO A 145 -17.30 38.95 0.88
C PRO A 145 -17.75 37.56 1.35
N VAL A 146 -16.89 36.56 1.12
CA VAL A 146 -17.10 35.21 1.60
C VAL A 146 -17.18 35.33 3.13
N PRO A 147 -18.30 34.95 3.77
CA PRO A 147 -18.42 34.98 5.21
C PRO A 147 -17.26 34.20 5.81
N ASP A 148 -16.60 34.79 6.81
CA ASP A 148 -15.47 34.21 7.53
C ASP A 148 -15.71 32.71 7.77
N ARG A 149 -15.00 31.88 7.00
CA ARG A 149 -15.09 30.43 7.15
C ARG A 149 -14.56 30.16 8.56
N PRO A 150 -15.37 29.60 9.48
CA PRO A 150 -14.94 29.41 10.85
C PRO A 150 -13.65 28.62 10.84
N SER A 151 -12.57 29.24 11.35
CA SER A 151 -11.27 28.60 11.48
C SER A 151 -11.48 27.22 12.10
N PRO A 152 -10.98 26.13 11.47
CA PRO A 152 -11.17 24.79 11.99
C PRO A 152 -10.70 24.78 13.44
N GLN A 153 -11.64 24.59 14.37
CA GLN A 153 -11.31 24.50 15.79
C GLN A 153 -10.25 23.39 15.95
N PRO A 154 -9.15 23.66 16.68
CA PRO A 154 -8.19 22.62 17.02
C PRO A 154 -8.96 21.45 17.62
N ARG A 155 -9.06 20.33 16.90
CA ARG A 155 -9.61 19.10 17.47
C ARG A 155 -8.63 18.68 18.54
N GLU A 156 -9.05 18.71 19.80
CA GLU A 156 -8.30 18.14 20.91
C GLU A 156 -7.94 16.71 20.52
N GLN A 157 -6.65 16.50 20.24
CA GLN A 157 -6.15 15.17 19.96
C GLN A 157 -6.24 14.41 21.28
N PRO A 158 -6.88 13.22 21.30
CA PRO A 158 -6.93 12.43 22.52
C PRO A 158 -5.51 12.21 23.04
N PRO A 159 -5.27 12.33 24.35
CA PRO A 159 -3.95 12.12 24.93
C PRO A 159 -3.44 10.75 24.52
N ILE A 160 -2.16 10.68 24.15
CA ILE A 160 -1.49 9.43 23.82
C ILE A 160 -1.42 8.62 25.12
N THR A 161 -2.42 7.78 25.37
CA THR A 161 -2.41 6.86 26.50
C THR A 161 -1.28 5.87 26.27
N THR A 162 -0.41 5.70 27.27
CA THR A 162 0.69 4.72 27.22
C THR A 162 0.18 3.28 27.03
N ALA A 163 -1.10 3.03 27.33
CA ALA A 163 -1.77 1.77 27.05
C ALA A 163 -2.02 1.62 25.54
N ASP A 164 -1.54 0.50 24.99
CA ASP A 164 -1.76 0.10 23.62
C ASP A 164 -3.27 -0.09 23.35
N PRO A 165 -3.89 0.64 22.41
CA PRO A 165 -5.32 0.56 22.15
C PRO A 165 -5.74 -0.71 21.38
N ARG A 166 -4.79 -1.60 21.04
CA ARG A 166 -5.09 -2.84 20.30
C ARG A 166 -5.78 -3.87 21.19
N VAL A 167 -6.80 -4.50 20.64
CA VAL A 167 -7.52 -5.63 21.26
C VAL A 167 -6.84 -6.93 20.84
N PRO A 168 -6.39 -7.78 21.78
CA PRO A 168 -5.81 -9.08 21.46
C PRO A 168 -6.76 -9.93 20.59
N GLY A 169 -6.20 -10.61 19.59
CA GLY A 169 -6.95 -11.45 18.67
C GLY A 169 -7.44 -10.76 17.38
N MET A 170 -7.41 -9.42 17.32
CA MET A 170 -7.74 -8.65 16.12
C MET A 170 -6.53 -8.50 15.18
N ASN A 171 -6.82 -8.35 13.89
CA ASN A 171 -5.82 -8.07 12.85
C ASN A 171 -5.78 -6.57 12.57
N TYR A 172 -4.61 -5.96 12.74
CA TYR A 172 -4.39 -4.53 12.49
C TYR A 172 -3.54 -4.34 11.25
N TYR A 173 -3.80 -3.26 10.51
CA TYR A 173 -2.98 -2.88 9.37
C TYR A 173 -1.82 -2.00 9.85
N LEU A 174 -0.60 -2.55 9.80
CA LEU A 174 0.63 -1.84 10.16
C LEU A 174 1.07 -1.00 8.97
N LEU A 175 1.20 0.30 9.18
CA LEU A 175 1.54 1.29 8.15
C LEU A 175 3.05 1.52 8.09
N ALA A 176 3.69 1.54 9.26
CA ALA A 176 5.12 1.74 9.41
C ALA A 176 5.62 1.12 10.73
N ALA A 177 6.90 0.74 10.76
CA ALA A 177 7.56 0.16 11.91
C ALA A 177 8.97 0.74 12.04
N GLY A 178 9.58 0.64 13.22
CA GLY A 178 10.95 1.11 13.43
C GLY A 178 11.07 2.63 13.51
N LEU A 179 10.00 3.34 13.87
CA LEU A 179 9.99 4.80 13.89
C LEU A 179 10.45 5.35 15.24
N ASP A 180 11.08 6.52 15.22
CA ASP A 180 11.23 7.36 16.41
C ASP A 180 9.87 7.88 16.87
N LYS A 181 9.75 8.14 18.18
CA LYS A 181 8.51 8.62 18.81
C LYS A 181 7.93 9.86 18.10
N ASP A 182 8.74 10.91 17.91
CA ASP A 182 8.30 12.17 17.30
C ASP A 182 7.85 11.99 15.84
N THR A 183 8.42 11.02 15.13
CA THR A 183 8.02 10.70 13.75
C THR A 183 6.73 9.91 13.74
N ALA A 184 6.55 8.96 14.66
CA ALA A 184 5.30 8.23 14.84
C ALA A 184 4.14 9.16 15.20
N ASP A 185 4.36 10.11 16.11
CA ASP A 185 3.34 11.07 16.55
C ASP A 185 2.88 11.99 15.40
N ARG A 186 3.84 12.51 14.60
CA ARG A 186 3.53 13.30 13.40
C ARG A 186 2.77 12.49 12.35
N MET A 187 3.16 11.24 12.13
CA MET A 187 2.44 10.35 11.21
C MET A 187 1.01 10.09 11.67
N VAL A 188 0.81 9.79 12.96
CA VAL A 188 -0.53 9.56 13.53
C VAL A 188 -1.41 10.81 13.36
N ALA A 189 -0.89 12.00 13.68
CA ALA A 189 -1.61 13.25 13.49
C ALA A 189 -2.03 13.47 12.03
N PHE A 190 -1.11 13.25 11.09
CA PHE A 190 -1.36 13.39 9.65
C PHE A 190 -2.41 12.40 9.15
N LEU A 191 -2.30 11.12 9.52
CA LEU A 191 -3.24 10.08 9.10
C LEU A 191 -4.65 10.34 9.65
N ASN A 192 -4.75 10.77 10.92
CA ASN A 192 -6.01 11.15 11.54
C ASN A 192 -6.64 12.37 10.86
N GLN A 193 -5.83 13.37 10.49
CA GLN A 193 -6.29 14.52 9.70
C GLN A 193 -6.78 14.10 8.31
N GLY A 194 -6.13 13.10 7.71
CA GLY A 194 -6.51 12.48 6.43
C GLY A 194 -7.72 11.55 6.49
N GLY A 195 -8.36 11.39 7.66
CA GLY A 195 -9.53 10.54 7.82
C GLY A 195 -9.23 9.04 7.85
N LEU A 196 -7.99 8.66 8.16
CA LEU A 196 -7.60 7.28 8.47
C LEU A 196 -7.26 7.18 9.97
N PRO A 197 -8.23 6.79 10.83
CA PRO A 197 -8.00 6.61 12.25
C PRO A 197 -6.81 5.70 12.52
N SER A 198 -5.78 6.25 13.14
CA SER A 198 -4.47 5.60 13.35
C SER A 198 -3.96 5.88 14.76
N ALA A 199 -3.15 4.98 15.28
CA ALA A 199 -2.49 5.09 16.56
C ALA A 199 -1.04 4.60 16.46
N ALA A 200 -0.19 5.05 17.40
CA ALA A 200 1.16 4.57 17.57
C ALA A 200 1.24 3.70 18.83
N ALA A 201 2.03 2.63 18.76
CA ALA A 201 2.37 1.80 19.91
C ALA A 201 3.86 1.48 19.91
N VAL A 202 4.40 1.12 21.08
CA VAL A 202 5.77 0.64 21.22
C VAL A 202 5.84 -0.79 20.68
N ASP A 203 6.68 -1.05 19.67
CA ASP A 203 6.86 -2.39 19.10
C ASP A 203 7.86 -3.22 19.92
N LYS A 204 8.99 -2.60 20.25
CA LYS A 204 10.00 -3.15 21.14
C LYS A 204 10.31 -2.11 22.19
N ALA A 205 10.05 -2.47 23.45
CA ALA A 205 10.57 -1.70 24.57
C ALA A 205 12.10 -1.58 24.42
N ALA A 206 12.64 -0.43 24.82
CA ALA A 206 14.07 -0.20 24.85
C ALA A 206 14.75 -1.32 25.67
N SER A 207 15.43 -2.24 24.99
CA SER A 207 16.17 -3.32 25.64
C SER A 207 17.65 -2.93 25.68
N GLY A 208 18.07 -2.32 26.79
CA GLY A 208 19.43 -1.81 27.03
C GLY A 208 19.57 -0.29 26.96
N SER A 209 20.64 0.26 27.55
CA SER A 209 20.81 1.72 27.74
C SER A 209 20.92 2.52 26.44
N ASN A 210 21.24 1.87 25.32
CA ASN A 210 21.49 2.53 24.04
C ASN A 210 20.46 2.20 22.94
N ASN A 211 19.51 1.31 23.21
CA ASN A 211 18.46 0.99 22.24
C ASN A 211 17.27 1.92 22.45
N ARG A 212 17.10 2.88 21.54
CA ARG A 212 15.87 3.68 21.50
C ARG A 212 14.68 2.76 21.22
N GLY A 213 13.60 2.92 21.98
CA GLY A 213 12.37 2.19 21.72
C GLY A 213 11.87 2.47 20.31
N SER A 214 11.50 1.42 19.57
CA SER A 214 10.96 1.55 18.23
C SER A 214 9.44 1.58 18.26
N TYR A 215 8.85 2.56 17.59
CA TYR A 215 7.40 2.72 17.48
C TYR A 215 6.88 2.13 16.17
N ILE A 216 5.65 1.61 16.24
CA ILE A 216 4.86 1.18 15.09
C ILE A 216 3.63 2.08 14.98
N VAL A 217 3.23 2.37 13.75
CA VAL A 217 1.99 3.09 13.44
C VAL A 217 1.05 2.13 12.72
N PHE A 218 -0.18 2.05 13.19
CA PHE A 218 -1.20 1.15 12.66
C PHE A 218 -2.57 1.83 12.57
N ALA A 219 -3.41 1.35 11.66
CA ALA A 219 -4.80 1.79 11.58
C ALA A 219 -5.61 1.21 12.75
N THR A 220 -6.39 2.04 13.47
CA THR A 220 -7.14 1.60 14.66
C THR A 220 -8.32 0.70 14.33
N LYS A 221 -8.79 0.71 13.08
CA LYS A 221 -9.82 -0.22 12.59
C LYS A 221 -9.24 -1.63 12.44
N GLY A 222 -9.34 -2.41 13.50
CA GLY A 222 -9.02 -3.83 13.50
C GLY A 222 -10.04 -4.67 12.73
N LEU A 223 -9.61 -5.81 12.20
CA LEU A 223 -10.47 -6.82 11.58
C LEU A 223 -10.48 -8.10 12.42
N THR A 224 -11.65 -8.69 12.60
CA THR A 224 -11.78 -10.02 13.19
C THR A 224 -11.09 -11.07 12.31
N SER A 225 -10.77 -12.23 12.89
CA SER A 225 -10.15 -13.32 12.12
C SER A 225 -11.03 -13.79 10.96
N ASP A 226 -12.36 -13.77 11.11
CA ASP A 226 -13.29 -14.20 10.06
C ASP A 226 -13.42 -13.16 8.94
N GLU A 227 -13.42 -11.87 9.27
CA GLU A 227 -13.36 -10.80 8.27
C GLU A 227 -12.05 -10.81 7.50
N TYR A 228 -10.93 -11.08 8.17
CA TYR A 228 -9.63 -11.18 7.52
C TYR A 228 -9.56 -12.35 6.52
N LYS A 229 -10.11 -13.52 6.90
CA LYS A 229 -10.17 -14.71 6.02
C LYS A 229 -10.96 -14.48 4.73
N LYS A 230 -11.93 -13.56 4.72
CA LYS A 230 -12.65 -13.16 3.49
C LYS A 230 -11.73 -12.47 2.46
N GLY A 231 -10.51 -12.10 2.85
CA GLY A 231 -9.46 -11.72 1.91
C GLY A 231 -9.70 -10.34 1.28
N THR A 232 -9.43 -10.24 -0.02
CA THR A 232 -9.65 -9.02 -0.82
C THR A 232 -11.13 -8.74 -1.09
N LEU A 233 -12.01 -9.72 -0.88
CA LEU A 233 -13.45 -9.57 -1.05
C LEU A 233 -14.09 -8.72 0.06
N TYR A 234 -13.36 -8.45 1.15
CA TYR A 234 -13.87 -7.63 2.24
C TYR A 234 -13.64 -6.13 1.97
N PRO A 235 -14.69 -5.32 1.76
CA PRO A 235 -14.55 -3.94 1.31
C PRO A 235 -13.83 -3.05 2.32
N ALA A 236 -14.00 -3.30 3.62
CA ALA A 236 -13.31 -2.52 4.65
C ALA A 236 -11.79 -2.69 4.61
N ARG A 237 -11.29 -3.87 4.18
CA ARG A 237 -9.86 -4.11 4.01
C ARG A 237 -9.30 -3.28 2.87
N ALA A 238 -9.98 -3.30 1.72
CA ALA A 238 -9.60 -2.52 0.55
C ALA A 238 -9.65 -1.01 0.83
N GLU A 239 -10.66 -0.54 1.57
CA GLU A 239 -10.80 0.86 1.96
C GLU A 239 -9.59 1.37 2.77
N VAL A 240 -9.15 0.61 3.77
CA VAL A 240 -7.99 0.97 4.61
C VAL A 240 -6.71 1.02 3.77
N VAL A 241 -6.47 0.01 2.92
CA VAL A 241 -5.27 -0.05 2.07
C VAL A 241 -5.25 1.09 1.05
N ASN A 242 -6.38 1.35 0.37
CA ASN A 242 -6.47 2.41 -0.62
C ASN A 242 -6.31 3.80 0.01
N LYS A 243 -6.92 4.03 1.19
CA LYS A 243 -6.74 5.29 1.93
C LYS A 243 -5.29 5.47 2.37
N ALA A 244 -4.67 4.42 2.92
CA ALA A 244 -3.26 4.46 3.33
C ALA A 244 -2.34 4.81 2.15
N ALA A 245 -2.50 4.14 0.99
CA ALA A 245 -1.71 4.40 -0.20
C ALA A 245 -1.89 5.83 -0.75
N ASN A 246 -3.11 6.36 -0.73
CA ASN A 246 -3.36 7.74 -1.16
C ASN A 246 -2.73 8.77 -0.22
N LEU A 247 -2.88 8.58 1.10
CA LEU A 247 -2.27 9.45 2.10
C LEU A 247 -0.75 9.37 2.09
N GLY A 248 -0.18 8.20 1.78
CA GLY A 248 1.27 8.03 1.73
C GLY A 248 1.94 8.78 0.59
N LYS A 249 1.29 8.87 -0.57
CA LYS A 249 1.74 9.74 -1.66
C LYS A 249 1.77 11.21 -1.25
N VAL A 250 0.75 11.66 -0.52
CA VAL A 250 0.67 13.03 -0.01
C VAL A 250 1.76 13.27 1.05
N TRP A 251 1.94 12.33 1.96
CA TRP A 251 2.98 12.37 2.99
C TRP A 251 4.39 12.48 2.40
N GLN A 252 4.74 11.64 1.41
CA GLN A 252 6.04 11.71 0.74
C GLN A 252 6.30 13.07 0.10
N ARG A 253 5.27 13.65 -0.55
CA ARG A 253 5.38 14.95 -1.21
C ARG A 253 5.55 16.10 -0.22
N GLU A 254 4.79 16.11 0.86
CA GLU A 254 4.73 17.26 1.79
C GLU A 254 5.75 17.17 2.92
N HIS A 255 6.00 15.97 3.44
CA HIS A 255 6.83 15.75 4.62
C HIS A 255 8.19 15.13 4.30
N LYS A 256 8.48 14.89 3.00
CA LYS A 256 9.71 14.22 2.53
C LYS A 256 9.99 12.90 3.26
N GLY A 257 8.93 12.23 3.72
CA GLY A 257 9.04 10.97 4.45
C GLY A 257 9.51 9.85 3.54
N GLN A 258 10.28 8.90 4.08
CA GLN A 258 10.73 7.72 3.32
C GLN A 258 9.62 6.70 3.04
N THR A 259 8.56 6.70 3.86
CA THR A 259 7.45 5.74 3.78
C THR A 259 6.28 6.28 2.94
N ASP A 260 5.74 5.45 2.05
CA ASP A 260 4.54 5.70 1.23
C ASP A 260 3.28 4.99 1.76
N PHE A 261 3.36 4.35 2.93
CA PHE A 261 2.35 3.48 3.55
C PHE A 261 1.80 2.33 2.67
N SER A 262 2.29 2.16 1.44
CA SER A 262 1.78 1.17 0.49
C SER A 262 2.28 -0.23 0.83
N GLN A 263 3.46 -0.30 1.47
CA GLN A 263 4.07 -1.53 1.96
C GLN A 263 3.52 -2.00 3.31
N GLY A 264 2.42 -1.42 3.78
CA GLY A 264 1.78 -1.86 5.01
C GLY A 264 1.24 -3.29 4.90
N TYR A 265 1.22 -4.01 6.01
CA TYR A 265 0.75 -5.40 6.08
C TYR A 265 -0.15 -5.63 7.28
N TRP A 266 -0.98 -6.67 7.21
CA TRP A 266 -1.89 -7.04 8.30
C TRP A 266 -1.14 -7.93 9.30
N LYS A 267 -1.21 -7.59 10.58
CA LYS A 267 -0.63 -8.38 11.68
C LYS A 267 -1.69 -8.62 12.76
N LYS A 268 -1.82 -9.87 13.19
CA LYS A 268 -2.65 -10.23 14.35
C LYS A 268 -1.94 -9.75 15.62
N PHE A 269 -2.66 -9.03 16.48
CA PHE A 269 -2.14 -8.63 17.79
C PHE A 269 -2.38 -9.77 18.80
N ALA A 270 -1.34 -10.20 19.51
CA ALA A 270 -1.39 -11.34 20.41
C ALA A 270 -1.61 -10.94 21.90
N GLY A 271 -1.47 -9.66 22.23
CA GLY A 271 -1.20 -9.20 23.60
C GLY A 271 0.31 -9.13 23.84
#